data_AF-A0A1Q3AKU8-F1
#
_entry.id   AF-A0A1Q3AKU8-F1
#
_cell.length_a   1.000
_cell.length_b   1.000
_cell.length_c   1.000
_cell.angle_alpha   90.00
_cell.angle_beta   90.00
_cell.angle_gamma   90.00
#
_symmetry.space_group_name_H-M   'P 1'
#
loop_
_entity.id
_entity.type
_entity.pdbx_description
1 polymer ?
#
loop_
_entity_poly.entity_id
_entity_poly.type
_entity_poly.pdbx_seq_one_letter_code
_entity_poly.pdbx_strand_id
1 'polypeptide(L)'
;MSKELQLMKDSSLTEDDKITDMKPTYVNCFQQSPINLLTRPWKRYRDGSLFYGQTKTGNRRTPLTTKQGNKTLYKGTRSSGVGRHTRYGGYLINWNRVRTFVTPKNYNTDLKPLVSHNIPELKHTFKGYPQGSMDPQLYFEKLREYIKHGKVPTDASDVNCYVERG
;
A
#
# COMPACT_ATOMS: atom_id res chain seq x y z
N MET A 1 39.64 -70.66 60.92
CA MET A 1 40.93 -70.56 60.20
C MET A 1 40.78 -69.47 59.15
N SER A 2 41.30 -68.26 59.22
CA SER A 2 42.07 -67.46 60.18
C SER A 2 42.55 -66.27 59.35
N LYS A 3 42.46 -65.03 59.87
CA LYS A 3 42.90 -63.73 59.30
C LYS A 3 41.82 -62.96 58.50
N GLU A 4 40.76 -62.40 59.10
CA GLU A 4 40.71 -61.26 60.06
C GLU A 4 41.83 -61.15 61.12
N LEU A 5 42.36 -59.93 61.29
CA LEU A 5 43.68 -59.54 61.85
C LEU A 5 44.77 -59.61 60.79
N GLN A 6 45.48 -58.57 60.38
CA GLN A 6 45.91 -57.31 61.01
C GLN A 6 46.55 -56.51 59.84
N LEU A 7 46.76 -55.20 59.79
CA LEU A 7 46.36 -54.00 60.53
C LEU A 7 47.30 -52.92 59.93
N MET A 8 46.73 -51.78 59.52
CA MET A 8 47.38 -50.46 59.40
C MET A 8 48.42 -50.18 58.29
N LYS A 9 48.27 -48.96 57.75
CA LYS A 9 49.12 -48.13 56.86
C LYS A 9 48.67 -48.19 55.39
N ASP A 10 48.09 -47.18 54.75
CA ASP A 10 48.02 -45.72 54.99
C ASP A 10 46.74 -45.21 54.25
N SER A 11 45.79 -44.51 54.89
CA SER A 11 45.65 -43.03 54.92
C SER A 11 46.15 -42.35 53.62
N SER A 12 45.36 -41.63 52.83
CA SER A 12 44.49 -40.51 53.24
C SER A 12 43.54 -40.10 52.10
N LEU A 13 42.30 -39.80 52.47
CA LEU A 13 41.39 -38.95 51.70
C LEU A 13 41.93 -37.51 51.68
N THR A 14 41.84 -36.84 50.53
CA THR A 14 41.80 -35.37 50.42
C THR A 14 40.69 -35.08 49.42
N GLU A 15 39.50 -34.72 49.91
CA GLU A 15 39.04 -33.32 49.91
C GLU A 15 39.34 -32.64 48.58
N ASP A 16 38.37 -32.65 47.65
CA ASP A 16 38.08 -31.55 46.72
C ASP A 16 36.83 -31.87 45.87
N ASP A 17 35.72 -32.13 46.56
CA ASP A 17 34.38 -31.89 46.00
C ASP A 17 34.13 -30.38 45.99
N LYS A 18 34.69 -29.66 45.02
CA LYS A 18 34.28 -28.27 44.75
C LYS A 18 34.33 -27.93 43.26
N ILE A 19 33.14 -27.54 42.81
CA ILE A 19 32.86 -26.58 41.74
C ILE A 19 32.84 -27.19 40.33
N THR A 20 31.62 -27.22 39.80
CA THR A 20 31.31 -27.25 38.38
C THR A 20 32.28 -26.34 37.60
N ASP A 21 33.19 -26.93 36.83
CA ASP A 21 33.93 -26.18 35.81
C ASP A 21 32.94 -25.73 34.74
N MET A 22 32.38 -24.53 34.91
CA MET A 22 32.03 -23.72 33.75
C MET A 22 33.33 -23.58 32.96
N LYS A 23 33.44 -24.34 31.85
CA LYS A 23 34.45 -24.05 30.84
C LYS A 23 34.41 -22.54 30.62
N PRO A 24 35.54 -21.82 30.76
CA PRO A 24 35.54 -20.40 30.48
C PRO A 24 35.09 -20.29 29.02
N THR A 25 33.89 -19.76 28.80
CA THR A 25 33.52 -19.31 27.47
C THR A 25 34.59 -18.29 27.13
N TYR A 26 35.51 -18.66 26.23
CA TYR A 26 36.48 -17.74 25.67
C TYR A 26 35.73 -16.46 25.39
N VAL A 27 36.22 -15.35 25.96
CA VAL A 27 35.65 -14.03 25.81
C VAL A 27 35.87 -13.61 24.35
N ASN A 28 35.18 -14.26 23.41
CA ASN A 28 35.21 -13.97 21.98
C ASN A 28 34.50 -12.64 21.67
N CYS A 29 34.05 -11.92 22.69
CA CYS A 29 33.53 -10.57 22.56
C CYS A 29 34.62 -9.49 22.58
N PHE A 30 35.91 -9.82 22.75
CA PHE A 30 36.97 -8.81 22.83
C PHE A 30 37.52 -8.32 21.48
N GLN A 31 37.05 -8.85 20.34
CA GLN A 31 37.55 -8.45 19.01
C GLN A 31 36.50 -7.81 18.10
N GLN A 32 35.56 -7.02 18.64
CA GLN A 32 34.93 -6.01 17.80
C GLN A 32 36.00 -4.96 17.50
N SER A 33 36.61 -5.05 16.31
CA SER A 33 37.54 -4.04 15.85
C SER A 33 36.88 -2.66 15.94
N PRO A 34 37.62 -1.59 16.29
CA PRO A 34 37.06 -0.26 16.52
C PRO A 34 36.26 0.28 15.33
N ILE A 35 36.45 -0.29 14.13
CA ILE A 35 35.69 0.01 12.92
C ILE A 35 34.20 -0.41 12.99
N ASN A 36 33.87 -1.48 13.71
CA ASN A 36 32.48 -1.97 13.86
C ASN A 36 31.66 -1.10 14.81
N LEU A 37 32.32 -0.30 15.66
CA LEU A 37 31.68 0.67 16.55
C LEU A 37 31.36 2.00 15.83
N LEU A 38 31.82 2.20 14.60
CA LEU A 38 31.48 3.37 13.80
C LEU A 38 30.02 3.32 13.35
N THR A 39 29.34 4.46 13.34
CA THR A 39 27.94 4.58 12.82
C THR A 39 27.79 4.00 11.41
N ARG A 40 28.85 4.06 10.62
CA ARG A 40 28.95 3.54 9.26
C ARG A 40 30.35 2.95 9.06
N PRO A 41 30.51 1.62 9.06
CA PRO A 41 31.82 0.97 9.05
C PRO A 41 32.72 1.32 7.85
N TRP A 42 32.13 1.72 6.71
CA TRP A 42 32.88 2.11 5.51
C TRP A 42 33.42 3.54 5.54
N LYS A 43 32.99 4.40 6.48
CA LYS A 43 33.55 5.76 6.64
C LYS A 43 34.46 5.80 7.85
N ARG A 44 35.75 5.61 7.59
CA ARG A 44 36.81 5.49 8.61
C ARG A 44 37.33 6.84 9.11
N TYR A 45 37.15 7.91 8.33
CA TYR A 45 37.68 9.25 8.59
C TYR A 45 36.55 10.26 8.71
N ARG A 46 36.77 11.39 9.40
CA ARG A 46 35.80 12.48 9.43
C ARG A 46 35.73 13.17 8.07
N ASP A 47 34.64 12.94 7.34
CA ASP A 47 34.37 13.47 6.00
C ASP A 47 33.30 14.58 5.98
N GLY A 48 32.88 15.06 7.16
CA GLY A 48 31.77 16.02 7.30
C GLY A 48 30.38 15.41 7.09
N SER A 49 30.27 14.09 6.87
CA SER A 49 28.97 13.42 6.73
C SER A 49 28.14 13.52 8.01
N LEU A 50 26.85 13.80 7.85
CA LEU A 50 25.92 13.89 8.97
C LEU A 50 25.60 12.51 9.54
N PHE A 51 25.07 12.47 10.77
CA PHE A 51 24.56 11.21 11.35
C PHE A 51 23.44 10.62 10.47
N TYR A 52 22.51 11.46 9.99
CA TYR A 52 21.48 11.12 9.02
C TYR A 52 21.28 12.29 8.04
N GLY A 53 20.76 11.98 6.84
CA GLY A 53 20.48 12.97 5.80
C GLY A 53 21.73 13.56 5.15
N GLN A 54 21.53 14.61 4.35
CA GLN A 54 22.59 15.29 3.59
C GLN A 54 22.87 16.69 4.16
N THR A 55 21.82 17.48 4.41
CA THR A 55 21.92 18.86 4.90
C THR A 55 21.01 19.04 6.12
N LYS A 56 21.49 19.77 7.15
CA LYS A 56 20.68 20.08 8.36
C LYS A 56 19.69 21.23 8.14
N THR A 57 19.99 22.13 7.22
CA THR A 57 19.23 23.34 6.93
C THR A 57 18.39 23.20 5.66
N GLY A 58 17.34 24.00 5.55
CA GLY A 58 16.42 24.01 4.41
C GLY A 58 15.27 24.99 4.65
N ASN A 59 14.38 25.15 3.67
CA ASN A 59 13.21 26.02 3.80
C ASN A 59 12.24 25.46 4.86
N ARG A 60 11.93 26.28 5.87
CA ARG A 60 11.03 25.93 6.98
C ARG A 60 9.57 26.31 6.71
N ARG A 61 9.29 27.11 5.69
CA ARG A 61 7.95 27.64 5.35
C ARG A 61 7.25 26.73 4.33
N THR A 62 7.06 25.48 4.70
CA THR A 62 6.29 24.50 3.92
C THR A 62 4.93 24.25 4.58
N PRO A 63 3.88 23.89 3.82
CA PRO A 63 2.56 23.64 4.39
C PRO A 63 2.62 22.45 5.36
N LEU A 64 2.03 22.62 6.54
CA LEU A 64 2.05 21.59 7.57
C LEU A 64 1.34 20.31 7.12
N THR A 65 1.83 19.15 7.52
CA THR A 65 1.18 17.84 7.31
C THR A 65 0.49 17.36 8.58
N THR A 66 -0.20 16.21 8.51
CA THR A 66 -0.84 15.59 9.69
C THR A 66 0.16 15.05 10.71
N LYS A 67 1.45 14.96 10.37
CA LYS A 67 2.51 14.41 11.24
C LYS A 67 3.30 15.48 11.98
N GLN A 68 3.04 16.75 11.69
CA GLN A 68 3.72 17.88 12.31
C GLN A 68 2.79 18.55 13.32
N GLY A 69 3.37 19.37 14.21
CA GLY A 69 2.62 20.14 15.21
C GLY A 69 2.40 19.40 16.53
N ASN A 70 1.61 20.01 17.41
CA ASN A 70 1.30 19.47 18.74
C ASN A 70 0.13 18.46 18.66
N LYS A 71 -0.11 17.72 19.75
CA LYS A 71 -1.20 16.75 19.92
C LYS A 71 -2.59 17.33 19.61
N THR A 72 -2.77 18.64 19.74
CA THR A 72 -4.04 19.34 19.50
C THR A 72 -4.25 19.76 18.05
N LEU A 73 -3.19 19.77 17.22
CA LEU A 73 -3.32 20.14 15.82
C LEU A 73 -3.96 19.00 15.04
N TYR A 74 -5.23 19.16 14.69
CA TYR A 74 -5.94 18.26 13.78
C TYR A 74 -6.14 18.93 12.42
N LYS A 75 -5.44 18.43 11.39
CA LYS A 75 -5.52 18.97 10.02
C LYS A 75 -6.60 18.30 9.17
N GLY A 76 -6.81 16.99 9.35
CA GLY A 76 -7.70 16.17 8.51
C GLY A 76 -7.16 15.85 7.10
N THR A 77 -7.85 14.96 6.39
CA THR A 77 -7.47 14.48 5.04
C THR A 77 -8.65 14.41 4.06
N ARG A 78 -9.76 15.12 4.34
CA ARG A 78 -11.01 15.10 3.56
C ARG A 78 -11.70 13.72 3.48
N SER A 79 -11.36 12.81 4.38
CA SER A 79 -11.96 11.47 4.44
C SER A 79 -13.31 11.45 5.17
N SER A 80 -13.39 12.16 6.29
CA SER A 80 -14.50 12.05 7.24
C SER A 80 -15.33 13.33 7.29
N GLY A 81 -16.48 13.32 6.63
CA GLY A 81 -17.53 14.35 6.65
C GLY A 81 -18.93 13.73 6.64
N VAL A 82 -19.03 12.54 7.23
CA VAL A 82 -20.13 11.59 7.02
C VAL A 82 -21.16 11.65 8.15
N GLY A 83 -20.77 12.14 9.32
CA GLY A 83 -21.60 12.16 10.52
C GLY A 83 -21.46 13.45 11.30
N ARG A 84 -21.65 13.34 12.61
CA ARG A 84 -21.60 14.45 13.56
C ARG A 84 -20.86 14.05 14.84
N HIS A 85 -20.06 14.96 15.38
CA HIS A 85 -19.47 14.82 16.72
C HIS A 85 -20.56 14.91 17.80
N THR A 86 -20.49 14.04 18.80
CA THR A 86 -21.38 14.05 19.96
C THR A 86 -20.85 15.04 21.02
N ARG A 87 -21.71 15.43 21.97
CA ARG A 87 -21.34 16.32 23.09
C ARG A 87 -20.16 15.78 23.92
N TYR A 88 -20.03 14.47 24.02
CA TYR A 88 -19.01 13.80 24.85
C TYR A 88 -17.78 13.34 24.06
N GLY A 89 -17.56 13.88 22.85
CA GLY A 89 -16.36 13.59 22.05
C GLY A 89 -16.42 12.33 21.18
N GLY A 90 -17.48 11.52 21.28
CA GLY A 90 -17.76 10.43 20.34
C GLY A 90 -18.21 10.94 18.96
N TYR A 91 -18.42 10.02 18.01
CA TYR A 91 -18.86 10.33 16.64
C TYR A 91 -20.05 9.46 16.24
N LEU A 92 -21.11 10.08 15.71
CA LEU A 92 -22.31 9.39 15.22
C LEU A 92 -22.37 9.49 13.69
N ILE A 93 -22.40 8.33 13.02
CA ILE A 93 -22.43 8.22 11.56
C ILE A 93 -23.84 8.47 11.04
N ASN A 94 -23.97 9.30 10.00
CA ASN A 94 -25.21 9.43 9.23
C ASN A 94 -25.08 8.59 7.95
N TRP A 95 -25.76 7.44 7.89
CA TRP A 95 -25.69 6.51 6.76
C TRP A 95 -26.15 7.12 5.43
N ASN A 96 -27.02 8.12 5.45
CA ASN A 96 -27.47 8.82 4.24
C ASN A 96 -26.36 9.64 3.57
N ARG A 97 -25.26 9.92 4.28
CA ARG A 97 -24.07 10.63 3.77
C ARG A 97 -22.89 9.72 3.49
N VAL A 98 -23.00 8.42 3.80
CA VAL A 98 -21.95 7.45 3.51
C VAL A 98 -21.93 7.21 2.00
N ARG A 99 -20.77 7.38 1.38
CA ARG A 99 -20.59 7.12 -0.06
C ARG A 99 -20.57 5.62 -0.30
N THR A 100 -21.38 5.14 -1.24
CA THR A 100 -21.41 3.75 -1.70
C THR A 100 -20.99 3.68 -3.16
N PHE A 101 -20.19 2.69 -3.53
CA PHE A 101 -19.83 2.41 -4.93
C PHE A 101 -20.67 1.22 -5.42
N VAL A 102 -21.76 1.53 -6.13
CA VAL A 102 -22.73 0.51 -6.58
C VAL A 102 -22.14 -0.24 -7.76
N THR A 103 -21.97 -1.55 -7.59
CA THR A 103 -21.54 -2.45 -8.66
C THR A 103 -22.78 -2.99 -9.39
N PRO A 104 -22.82 -2.99 -10.74
CA PRO A 104 -23.94 -3.55 -11.48
C PRO A 104 -24.09 -5.05 -11.19
N LYS A 105 -25.32 -5.51 -10.89
CA LYS A 105 -25.60 -6.92 -10.53
C LYS A 105 -25.22 -7.89 -11.67
N ASN A 106 -25.55 -7.50 -12.90
CA ASN A 106 -25.18 -8.23 -14.11
C ASN A 106 -24.20 -7.34 -14.89
N TYR A 107 -22.92 -7.70 -14.88
CA TYR A 107 -21.89 -6.99 -15.62
C TYR A 107 -21.41 -7.84 -16.79
N ASN A 108 -21.09 -7.20 -17.91
CA ASN A 108 -20.57 -7.88 -19.08
C ASN A 108 -19.05 -8.09 -18.92
N THR A 109 -18.60 -9.34 -18.84
CA THR A 109 -17.19 -9.72 -18.76
C THR A 109 -16.43 -9.54 -20.06
N ASP A 110 -17.13 -9.45 -21.18
CA ASP A 110 -16.56 -9.39 -22.52
C ASP A 110 -16.09 -7.96 -22.85
N LEU A 111 -16.68 -6.95 -22.21
CA LEU A 111 -16.21 -5.56 -22.31
C LEU A 111 -14.89 -5.41 -21.56
N LYS A 112 -13.83 -5.09 -22.31
CA LYS A 112 -12.47 -4.88 -21.80
C LYS A 112 -12.12 -3.38 -21.77
N PRO A 113 -11.15 -2.96 -20.95
CA PRO A 113 -10.73 -1.56 -20.89
C PRO A 113 -10.09 -1.04 -22.20
N LEU A 114 -9.61 -1.95 -23.05
CA LEU A 114 -8.95 -1.64 -24.32
C LEU A 114 -9.61 -2.43 -25.45
N VAL A 115 -9.56 -1.85 -26.65
CA VAL A 115 -10.02 -2.45 -27.91
C VAL A 115 -8.81 -2.99 -28.68
N SER A 116 -9.02 -4.01 -29.52
CA SER A 116 -7.98 -4.53 -30.40
C SER A 116 -7.56 -3.49 -31.43
N HIS A 117 -6.25 -3.40 -31.71
CA HIS A 117 -5.71 -2.51 -32.74
C HIS A 117 -6.16 -2.87 -34.17
N ASN A 118 -6.66 -4.09 -34.37
CA ASN A 118 -7.15 -4.52 -35.68
C ASN A 118 -8.47 -3.85 -36.08
N ILE A 119 -9.17 -3.23 -35.13
CA ILE A 119 -10.47 -2.59 -35.35
C ILE A 119 -10.23 -1.12 -35.72
N PRO A 120 -10.80 -0.60 -36.81
CA PRO A 120 -10.69 0.79 -37.18
C PRO A 120 -11.41 1.71 -36.18
N GLU A 121 -10.93 2.95 -36.06
CA GLU A 121 -11.61 3.97 -35.27
C GLU A 121 -12.89 4.45 -35.99
N LEU A 122 -14.06 4.17 -35.39
CA LEU A 122 -15.36 4.55 -35.93
C LEU A 122 -15.59 6.07 -35.84
N LYS A 123 -16.03 6.69 -36.95
CA LYS A 123 -16.34 8.12 -37.04
C LYS A 123 -17.80 8.38 -37.38
N HIS A 124 -18.49 9.13 -36.52
CA HIS A 124 -19.91 9.43 -36.75
C HIS A 124 -20.08 10.68 -37.62
N THR A 125 -21.10 10.70 -38.46
CA THR A 125 -21.40 11.80 -39.39
C THR A 125 -22.84 12.29 -39.24
N PHE A 126 -23.00 13.46 -38.61
CA PHE A 126 -24.31 14.06 -38.32
C PHE A 126 -24.73 15.09 -39.37
N LYS A 127 -24.70 14.72 -40.66
CA LYS A 127 -25.06 15.63 -41.75
C LYS A 127 -26.54 16.03 -41.63
N GLY A 128 -26.82 17.34 -41.61
CA GLY A 128 -28.17 17.88 -41.50
C GLY A 128 -28.62 18.20 -40.06
N TYR A 129 -27.81 17.90 -39.04
CA TYR A 129 -28.11 18.22 -37.65
C TYR A 129 -27.09 19.23 -37.11
N PRO A 130 -27.47 20.50 -36.89
CA PRO A 130 -26.53 21.54 -36.46
C PRO A 130 -25.91 21.25 -35.09
N GLN A 131 -26.61 20.53 -34.21
CA GLN A 131 -26.12 20.19 -32.86
C GLN A 131 -25.45 18.81 -32.79
N GLY A 132 -25.23 18.15 -33.93
CA GLY A 132 -24.55 16.86 -34.00
C GLY A 132 -25.28 15.76 -33.22
N SER A 133 -24.56 15.08 -32.32
CA SER A 133 -25.11 13.98 -31.51
C SER A 133 -26.14 14.40 -30.47
N MET A 134 -26.15 15.67 -30.08
CA MET A 134 -27.07 16.21 -29.07
C MET A 134 -28.33 16.83 -29.69
N ASP A 135 -28.48 16.76 -31.01
CA ASP A 135 -29.61 17.35 -31.70
C ASP A 135 -30.93 16.61 -31.36
N PRO A 136 -31.98 17.31 -30.92
CA PRO A 136 -33.25 16.68 -30.55
C PRO A 136 -33.95 16.06 -31.76
N GLN A 137 -33.80 16.63 -32.96
CA GLN A 137 -34.41 16.09 -34.17
C GLN A 137 -33.83 14.72 -34.52
N LEU A 138 -32.51 14.57 -34.37
CA LEU A 138 -31.83 13.28 -34.55
C LEU A 138 -32.34 12.24 -33.55
N TYR A 139 -32.52 12.63 -32.28
CA TYR A 139 -33.08 11.74 -31.27
C TYR A 139 -34.50 11.27 -31.62
N PHE A 140 -35.38 12.17 -32.05
CA PHE A 140 -36.74 11.81 -32.46
C PHE A 140 -36.77 10.90 -33.68
N GLU A 141 -35.86 11.10 -34.63
CA GLU A 141 -35.74 10.24 -35.79
C GLU A 141 -35.31 8.82 -35.39
N LYS A 142 -34.28 8.69 -34.54
CA LYS A 142 -33.87 7.38 -33.98
C LYS A 142 -34.99 6.70 -33.21
N LEU A 143 -35.77 7.47 -32.44
CA LEU A 143 -36.93 6.94 -31.73
C LEU A 143 -37.99 6.42 -32.71
N ARG A 144 -38.24 7.15 -33.80
CA ARG A 144 -39.16 6.72 -34.86
C ARG A 144 -38.64 5.47 -35.59
N GLU A 145 -37.35 5.40 -35.88
CA GLU A 145 -36.69 4.21 -36.46
C GLU A 145 -36.82 3.01 -35.53
N TYR A 146 -36.56 3.19 -34.23
CA TYR A 146 -36.74 2.16 -33.22
C TYR A 146 -38.19 1.65 -33.13
N ILE A 147 -39.19 2.53 -33.19
CA ILE A 147 -40.60 2.13 -33.17
C ILE A 147 -40.96 1.30 -34.42
N LYS A 148 -40.45 1.68 -35.58
CA LYS A 148 -40.75 1.02 -36.85
C LYS A 148 -40.02 -0.33 -37.01
N HIS A 149 -38.75 -0.38 -36.62
CA HIS A 149 -37.85 -1.48 -36.97
C HIS A 149 -37.35 -2.27 -35.75
N GLY A 150 -37.48 -1.73 -34.53
CA GLY A 150 -37.01 -2.37 -33.30
C GLY A 150 -35.50 -2.19 -33.07
N LYS A 151 -34.89 -3.16 -32.37
CA LYS A 151 -33.45 -3.18 -32.04
C LYS A 151 -32.64 -3.72 -33.23
N VAL A 152 -32.49 -2.92 -34.27
CA VAL A 152 -31.68 -3.29 -35.46
C VAL A 152 -30.23 -2.81 -35.28
N PRO A 153 -29.22 -3.66 -35.54
CA PRO A 153 -27.82 -3.25 -35.54
C PRO A 153 -27.54 -2.26 -36.68
N THR A 154 -26.73 -1.24 -36.41
CA THR A 154 -26.25 -0.31 -37.43
C THR A 154 -25.05 -0.88 -38.18
N ASP A 155 -24.64 -0.19 -39.26
CA ASP A 155 -23.46 -0.53 -40.06
C ASP A 155 -22.17 -0.65 -39.23
N ALA A 156 -22.07 0.03 -38.08
CA ALA A 156 -20.95 -0.09 -37.14
C ALA A 156 -20.84 -1.46 -36.46
N SER A 157 -21.84 -2.33 -36.62
CA SER A 157 -21.75 -3.71 -36.14
C SER A 157 -20.79 -4.54 -37.00
N ASP A 158 -20.49 -4.09 -38.23
CA ASP A 158 -19.41 -4.66 -39.04
C ASP A 158 -18.05 -4.15 -38.54
N VAL A 159 -17.12 -5.08 -38.30
CA VAL A 159 -15.78 -4.82 -37.77
C VAL A 159 -14.96 -3.94 -38.72
N ASN A 160 -15.24 -3.97 -40.02
CA ASN A 160 -14.50 -3.18 -41.01
C ASN A 160 -15.08 -1.78 -41.22
N CYS A 161 -16.24 -1.48 -40.64
CA CYS A 161 -16.87 -0.18 -40.78
C CYS A 161 -16.09 0.91 -40.03
N TYR A 162 -15.84 2.04 -40.70
CA TYR A 162 -15.08 3.15 -40.13
C TYR A 162 -15.85 4.47 -40.09
N VAL A 163 -17.01 4.57 -40.76
CA VAL A 163 -17.88 5.74 -40.75
C VAL A 163 -19.33 5.32 -40.61
N GLU A 164 -20.06 5.94 -39.69
CA GLU A 164 -21.50 5.76 -39.55
C GLU A 164 -22.27 7.08 -39.43
N ARG A 165 -23.59 7.04 -39.59
CA ARG A 165 -24.49 8.20 -39.37
C ARG A 165 -24.62 8.53 -37.87
N GLY A 166 -24.50 7.51 -37.03
CA GLY A 166 -24.49 7.58 -35.57
C GLY A 166 -25.82 7.30 -34.92
#